data_AF-X1T881-F1
#
_entry.id   AF-X1T881-F1
#
_cell.length_a   1.000
_cell.length_b   1.000
_cell.length_c   1.000
_cell.angle_alpha   90.00
_cell.angle_beta   90.00
_cell.angle_gamma   90.00
#
_symmetry.space_group_name_H-M   'P 1'
#
loop_
_entity.id
_entity.type
_entity.pdbx_description
1 polymer ?
#
loop_
_entity_poly.entity_id
_entity_poly.type
_entity_poly.pdbx_seq_one_letter_code
_entity_poly.pdbx_strand_id
1 'polypeptide(L)'
;MKKTSETNFLTRLAKFFIPIVLGFIIFGVIGFLMDESLRVAYWPLISGYFFPPFGKESIIPAGVALGIHPVVMALSIAFVDVVVALFLVWNYDLAKKIPIIGKFMMKVEEKGNVVEEKYGWIKPLRFIGIMLFVIIPFQGSGGLVGSIV
;
A
#
# COMPACT_ATOMS: atom_id res chain seq x y z
N MET A 1 -18.02 -22.06 -3.66
CA MET A 1 -17.19 -22.16 -4.89
C MET A 1 -17.81 -21.28 -5.98
N LYS A 2 -17.24 -20.12 -6.30
CA LYS A 2 -17.78 -19.23 -7.35
C LYS A 2 -16.68 -18.86 -8.33
N LYS A 3 -16.69 -19.58 -9.46
CA LYS A 3 -16.19 -19.23 -10.81
C LYS A 3 -14.89 -18.41 -10.86
N THR A 4 -13.75 -19.10 -10.81
CA THR A 4 -12.47 -18.58 -11.30
C THR A 4 -12.65 -18.29 -12.79
N SER A 5 -12.86 -17.03 -13.17
CA SER A 5 -12.88 -16.68 -14.59
C SER A 5 -11.50 -16.92 -15.16
N GLU A 6 -11.45 -17.60 -16.31
CA GLU A 6 -10.26 -17.65 -17.15
C GLU A 6 -9.84 -16.20 -17.43
N THR A 7 -8.88 -15.72 -16.66
CA THR A 7 -8.38 -14.36 -16.81
C THR A 7 -7.40 -14.42 -17.97
N ASN A 8 -7.81 -13.85 -19.11
CA ASN A 8 -6.95 -13.68 -20.28
C ASN A 8 -5.58 -13.14 -19.84
N PHE A 9 -4.50 -13.66 -20.42
CA PHE A 9 -3.13 -13.27 -20.09
C PHE A 9 -2.93 -11.74 -20.08
N LEU A 10 -3.57 -11.05 -21.01
CA LEU A 10 -3.62 -9.58 -21.09
C LEU A 10 -4.20 -8.93 -19.83
N THR A 11 -5.25 -9.50 -19.24
CA THR A 11 -5.86 -9.00 -18.00
C THR A 11 -4.92 -9.15 -16.80
N ARG A 12 -4.13 -10.24 -16.76
CA ARG A 12 -3.12 -10.45 -15.71
C ARG A 12 -1.97 -9.45 -15.85
N LEU A 13 -1.48 -9.25 -17.07
CA LEU A 13 -0.49 -8.22 -17.38
C LEU A 13 -0.97 -6.83 -17.00
N ALA A 14 -2.21 -6.48 -17.38
CA ALA A 14 -2.81 -5.20 -17.04
C ALA A 14 -2.88 -5.00 -15.51
N LYS A 15 -3.39 -5.99 -14.76
CA LYS A 15 -3.45 -5.95 -13.29
C LYS A 15 -2.07 -5.82 -12.61
N PHE A 16 -1.02 -6.32 -13.25
CA PHE A 16 0.35 -6.18 -12.74
C PHE A 16 0.93 -4.80 -13.04
N PHE A 17 0.82 -4.33 -14.28
CA PHE A 17 1.47 -3.10 -14.74
C PHE A 17 0.69 -1.83 -14.43
N ILE A 18 -0.64 -1.87 -14.36
CA ILE A 18 -1.46 -0.67 -14.13
C ILE A 18 -1.07 0.05 -12.83
N PRO A 19 -0.95 -0.61 -11.65
CA PRO A 19 -0.57 0.09 -10.43
C PRO A 19 0.83 0.72 -10.54
N ILE A 20 1.77 0.03 -11.17
CA ILE A 20 3.14 0.49 -11.37
C ILE A 20 3.16 1.74 -12.26
N VAL A 21 2.52 1.67 -13.42
CA VAL A 21 2.43 2.77 -14.38
C VAL A 21 1.70 3.96 -13.75
N LEU A 22 0.62 3.71 -13.01
CA LEU A 22 -0.13 4.74 -12.30
C LEU A 22 0.76 5.49 -11.29
N GLY A 23 1.55 4.76 -10.50
CA GLY A 23 2.53 5.33 -9.58
C GLY A 23 3.55 6.21 -10.30
N PHE A 24 4.20 5.69 -11.34
CA PHE A 24 5.21 6.43 -12.10
C PHE A 24 4.63 7.68 -12.78
N ILE A 25 3.43 7.61 -13.35
CA ILE A 25 2.78 8.76 -13.98
C ILE A 25 2.49 9.84 -12.94
N ILE A 26 1.87 9.49 -11.81
CA ILE A 26 1.45 10.49 -10.83
C ILE A 26 2.64 11.12 -10.11
N PHE A 27 3.61 10.32 -9.65
CA PHE A 27 4.83 10.86 -9.02
C PHE A 27 5.69 11.62 -10.02
N GLY A 28 5.71 11.18 -11.29
CA GLY A 28 6.35 11.91 -12.38
C GLY A 28 5.73 13.28 -12.58
N VAL A 29 4.40 13.35 -12.73
CA VAL A 29 3.68 14.61 -12.89
C VAL A 29 3.91 15.55 -11.69
N ILE A 30 3.78 15.04 -10.46
CA ILE A 30 4.04 15.85 -9.25
C ILE A 30 5.48 16.38 -9.25
N GLY A 31 6.47 15.53 -9.53
CA GLY A 31 7.87 15.93 -9.57
C GLY A 31 8.16 16.94 -10.69
N PHE A 32 7.54 16.81 -11.87
CA PHE A 32 7.72 17.75 -12.98
C PHE A 32 7.03 19.10 -12.76
N LEU A 33 5.94 19.14 -11.97
CA LEU A 33 5.29 20.39 -11.57
C LEU A 33 6.09 21.18 -10.51
N MET A 34 7.03 20.52 -9.81
CA MET A 34 7.92 21.16 -8.85
C MET A 34 9.13 21.81 -9.52
N ASP A 35 9.66 22.84 -8.84
CA ASP A 35 10.96 23.43 -9.15
C ASP A 35 12.08 22.39 -9.10
N GLU A 36 13.15 22.63 -9.85
CA GLU A 36 14.26 21.68 -10.00
C GLU A 36 14.89 21.25 -8.66
N SER A 37 15.05 22.20 -7.73
CA SER A 37 15.59 21.94 -6.38
C SER A 37 14.69 21.00 -5.57
N LEU A 38 13.37 21.26 -5.55
CA LEU A 38 12.39 20.45 -4.83
C LEU A 38 12.18 19.08 -5.50
N ARG A 39 12.24 19.03 -6.83
CA ARG A 39 12.16 17.79 -7.61
C ARG A 39 13.27 16.84 -7.20
N VAL A 40 14.53 17.28 -7.19
CA VAL A 40 15.68 16.44 -6.82
C VAL A 40 15.57 15.92 -5.39
N ALA A 41 14.95 16.68 -4.48
CA ALA A 41 14.64 16.21 -3.12
C ALA A 41 13.47 15.22 -3.05
N TYR A 42 12.43 15.41 -3.88
CA TYR A 42 11.19 14.63 -3.85
C TYR A 42 11.38 13.16 -4.26
N TRP A 43 12.10 12.90 -5.36
CA TRP A 43 12.27 11.52 -5.86
C TRP A 43 12.93 10.57 -4.85
N PRO A 44 14.05 10.93 -4.20
CA PRO A 44 14.67 10.11 -3.15
C PRO A 44 13.74 9.87 -1.95
N LEU A 45 12.92 10.85 -1.57
CA LEU A 45 11.99 10.73 -0.45
C LEU A 45 10.90 9.69 -0.75
N ILE A 46 10.29 9.76 -1.94
CA ILE A 46 9.27 8.78 -2.37
C ILE A 46 9.89 7.39 -2.53
N SER A 47 11.08 7.28 -3.11
CA SER A 47 11.77 5.99 -3.20
C SER A 47 12.15 5.44 -1.84
N GLY A 48 12.56 6.31 -0.91
CA GLY A 48 12.99 5.95 0.44
C GLY A 48 11.87 5.29 1.23
N TYR A 49 10.62 5.68 1.00
CA TYR A 49 9.45 5.09 1.64
C TYR A 49 9.30 3.56 1.38
N PHE A 50 9.84 3.05 0.27
CA PHE A 50 9.80 1.62 -0.03
C PHE A 50 10.82 0.79 0.78
N PHE A 51 11.76 1.43 1.45
CA PHE A 51 12.83 0.78 2.20
C PHE A 51 12.65 1.00 3.71
N PRO A 52 12.32 -0.05 4.50
CA PRO A 52 12.39 0.04 5.96
C PRO A 52 13.80 0.47 6.39
N PRO A 53 13.97 1.41 7.35
CA PRO A 53 13.01 1.85 8.36
C PRO A 53 12.19 3.11 8.02
N PHE A 54 12.30 3.66 6.81
CA PHE A 54 11.76 4.99 6.47
C PHE A 54 10.23 4.97 6.30
N GLY A 55 9.51 5.18 7.41
CA GLY A 55 8.06 5.28 7.42
C GLY A 55 7.53 6.68 7.09
N LYS A 56 6.20 6.83 7.12
CA LYS A 56 5.50 8.12 6.93
C LYS A 56 6.00 9.17 7.92
N GLU A 57 6.28 8.72 9.15
CA GLU A 57 6.81 9.54 10.25
C GLU A 57 8.23 10.09 9.99
N SER A 58 8.99 9.49 9.08
CA SER A 58 10.33 9.97 8.72
C SER A 58 10.29 10.76 7.42
N ILE A 59 9.59 10.24 6.40
CA ILE A 59 9.58 10.81 5.05
C ILE A 59 8.80 12.13 5.00
N ILE A 60 7.65 12.23 5.68
CA ILE A 60 6.84 13.46 5.64
C ILE A 60 7.59 14.63 6.30
N PRO A 61 8.11 14.51 7.55
CA PRO A 61 8.87 15.60 8.15
C PRO A 61 10.14 15.95 7.38
N ALA A 62 10.84 14.96 6.82
CA ALA A 62 12.03 15.21 6.00
C ALA A 62 11.71 16.01 4.74
N GLY A 63 10.61 15.70 4.04
CA GLY A 63 10.16 16.47 2.89
C GLY A 63 9.74 17.90 3.25
N VAL A 64 9.08 18.09 4.39
CA VAL A 64 8.72 19.41 4.90
C VAL A 64 9.95 20.24 5.26
N ALA A 65 10.95 19.63 5.90
CA ALA A 65 12.22 20.28 6.22
C ALA A 65 13.00 20.71 4.96
N LEU A 66 12.84 19.99 3.85
CA LEU A 66 13.41 20.32 2.54
C LEU A 66 12.59 21.34 1.75
N GLY A 67 11.50 21.86 2.32
CA GLY A 67 10.66 22.91 1.72
C GLY A 67 9.48 22.41 0.90
N ILE A 68 9.22 21.09 0.87
CA ILE A 68 8.05 20.53 0.16
C ILE A 68 6.81 20.76 1.01
N HIS A 69 5.73 21.24 0.39
CA HIS A 69 4.48 21.50 1.10
C HIS A 69 3.96 20.24 1.82
N PRO A 70 3.59 20.30 3.12
CA PRO A 70 3.22 19.12 3.91
C PRO A 70 2.10 18.28 3.29
N VAL A 71 1.09 18.95 2.72
CA VAL A 71 -0.04 18.27 2.05
C VAL A 71 0.43 17.45 0.85
N VAL A 72 1.40 17.95 0.08
CA VAL A 72 1.92 17.24 -1.09
C VAL A 72 2.67 15.99 -0.66
N MET A 73 3.49 16.07 0.39
CA MET A 73 4.16 14.90 0.96
C MET A 73 3.16 13.88 1.52
N ALA A 74 2.21 14.33 2.34
CA ALA A 74 1.20 13.44 2.93
C ALA A 74 0.37 12.73 1.86
N LEU A 75 -0.11 13.45 0.84
CA LEU A 75 -0.86 12.87 -0.27
C LEU A 75 0.00 11.93 -1.11
N SER A 76 1.27 12.26 -1.34
CA SER A 76 2.18 11.39 -2.10
C SER A 76 2.39 10.05 -1.38
N ILE A 77 2.65 10.09 -0.07
CA ILE A 77 2.85 8.87 0.73
C ILE A 77 1.56 8.06 0.86
N ALA A 78 0.41 8.73 1.08
CA ALA A 78 -0.89 8.06 1.05
C ALA A 78 -1.15 7.40 -0.31
N PHE A 79 -0.74 8.05 -1.40
CA PHE A 79 -0.88 7.49 -2.75
C PHE A 79 0.02 6.28 -2.97
N VAL A 80 1.25 6.26 -2.43
CA VAL A 80 2.09 5.05 -2.44
C VAL A 80 1.36 3.89 -1.75
N ASP A 81 0.78 4.13 -0.57
CA ASP A 81 0.02 3.10 0.16
C ASP A 81 -1.14 2.54 -0.67
N VAL A 82 -1.88 3.41 -1.37
CA VAL A 82 -2.98 3.01 -2.25
C VAL A 82 -2.50 2.18 -3.44
N VAL A 83 -1.42 2.60 -4.11
CA VAL A 83 -0.86 1.88 -5.26
C VAL A 83 -0.32 0.51 -4.85
N VAL A 84 0.39 0.43 -3.72
CA VAL A 84 0.90 -0.83 -3.17
C VAL A 84 -0.24 -1.75 -2.77
N ALA A 85 -1.28 -1.24 -2.09
CA ALA A 85 -2.45 -2.02 -1.73
C ALA A 85 -3.18 -2.53 -2.99
N LEU A 86 -3.37 -1.69 -4.00
CA LEU A 86 -3.99 -2.08 -5.27
C LEU A 86 -3.19 -3.20 -5.96
N PHE A 87 -1.86 -3.06 -6.01
CA PHE A 87 -0.99 -4.08 -6.57
C PHE A 87 -1.15 -5.40 -5.83
N LEU A 88 -1.15 -5.40 -4.50
CA LEU A 88 -1.27 -6.62 -3.69
C LEU A 88 -2.65 -7.27 -3.81
N VAL A 89 -3.73 -6.50 -3.82
CA VAL A 89 -5.09 -7.03 -4.00
C VAL A 89 -5.24 -7.68 -5.38
N TRP A 90 -4.69 -7.07 -6.42
CA TRP A 90 -4.78 -7.60 -7.78
C TRP A 90 -3.80 -8.75 -8.06
N ASN A 91 -2.69 -8.82 -7.31
CA ASN A 91 -1.63 -9.80 -7.48
C ASN A 91 -1.45 -10.64 -6.21
N TYR A 92 -2.55 -10.95 -5.51
CA TYR A 92 -2.55 -11.61 -4.20
C TYR A 92 -1.79 -12.95 -4.20
N ASP A 93 -2.02 -13.79 -5.22
CA ASP A 93 -1.33 -15.08 -5.38
C ASP A 93 0.18 -14.92 -5.59
N LEU A 94 0.61 -13.84 -6.25
CA LEU A 94 2.02 -13.51 -6.44
C LEU A 94 2.61 -12.96 -5.13
N ALA A 95 1.87 -12.12 -4.41
CA ALA A 95 2.29 -11.57 -3.13
C ALA A 95 2.54 -12.65 -2.07
N LYS A 96 1.71 -13.72 -2.03
CA LYS A 96 1.94 -14.88 -1.14
C LYS A 96 3.26 -15.61 -1.39
N LYS A 97 3.82 -15.51 -2.60
CA LYS A 97 5.11 -16.16 -2.95
C LYS A 97 6.32 -15.33 -2.54
N ILE A 98 6.15 -14.08 -2.14
CA ILE A 98 7.25 -13.21 -1.71
C ILE A 98 7.68 -13.63 -0.29
N PRO A 99 8.97 -13.92 -0.04
CA PRO A 99 9.41 -14.58 1.20
C PRO A 99 9.14 -13.82 2.50
N ILE A 100 9.01 -12.49 2.47
CA ILE A 100 8.69 -11.67 3.65
C ILE A 100 7.19 -11.35 3.70
N ILE A 101 6.67 -10.76 2.61
CA ILE A 101 5.26 -10.34 2.51
C ILE A 101 4.33 -11.56 2.59
N GLY A 102 4.63 -12.63 1.86
CA GLY A 102 3.82 -13.85 1.85
C GLY A 102 3.77 -14.57 3.19
N LYS A 103 4.89 -14.65 3.93
CA LYS A 103 4.90 -15.18 5.31
C LYS A 103 4.03 -14.35 6.24
N PHE A 104 4.02 -13.04 6.09
CA PHE A 104 3.15 -12.15 6.86
C PHE A 104 1.68 -12.36 6.48
N MET A 105 1.36 -12.42 5.18
CA MET A 105 0.02 -12.66 4.67
C MET A 105 -0.58 -13.97 5.20
N MET A 106 0.17 -15.07 5.11
CA MET A 106 -0.28 -16.38 5.61
C MET A 106 -0.52 -16.37 7.12
N LYS A 107 0.34 -15.70 7.90
CA LYS A 107 0.15 -15.58 9.36
C LYS A 107 -1.10 -14.77 9.72
N VAL A 108 -1.39 -13.71 8.97
CA VAL A 108 -2.60 -12.89 9.20
C VAL A 108 -3.85 -13.67 8.81
N GLU A 109 -3.83 -14.38 7.69
CA GLU A 109 -4.92 -15.25 7.21
C GLU A 109 -5.20 -16.38 8.21
N GLU A 110 -4.17 -17.04 8.72
CA GLU A 110 -4.28 -18.11 9.73
C GLU A 110 -4.90 -17.58 11.04
N LYS A 111 -4.43 -16.42 11.54
CA LYS A 111 -5.04 -15.77 12.71
C LYS A 111 -6.48 -15.34 12.44
N GLY A 112 -6.77 -14.84 11.25
CA GLY A 112 -8.12 -14.45 10.82
C GLY A 112 -9.08 -15.63 10.86
N ASN A 113 -8.68 -16.77 10.31
CA ASN A 113 -9.48 -18.00 10.30
C ASN A 113 -9.77 -18.52 11.71
N VAL A 114 -8.78 -18.51 12.61
CA VAL A 114 -8.97 -18.92 14.01
C VAL A 114 -9.95 -18.01 14.75
N VAL A 115 -9.89 -16.69 14.49
CA VAL A 115 -10.84 -15.72 15.08
C VAL A 115 -12.23 -15.88 14.48
N GLU A 116 -12.34 -16.18 13.18
CA GLU A 116 -13.61 -16.40 12.50
C GLU A 116 -14.31 -17.68 12.99
N GLU A 117 -13.58 -18.78 13.17
CA GLU A 117 -14.10 -20.01 13.75
C GLU A 117 -14.54 -19.82 15.20
N LYS A 118 -13.76 -19.10 16.00
CA LYS A 118 -14.02 -18.92 17.44
C LYS A 118 -15.08 -17.86 17.72
N TYR A 119 -15.23 -16.86 16.86
CA TYR A 119 -16.09 -15.70 17.07
C TYR A 119 -16.76 -15.22 15.78
N GLY A 120 -17.51 -16.10 15.12
CA GLY A 120 -18.24 -15.78 13.87
C GLY A 120 -19.23 -14.60 13.96
N TRP A 121 -19.61 -14.17 15.17
CA TRP A 121 -20.47 -13.00 15.42
C TRP A 121 -19.77 -11.65 15.21
N ILE A 122 -18.43 -11.61 15.14
CA ILE A 122 -17.64 -10.37 14.96
C ILE A 122 -17.47 -10.01 13.47
N LYS A 123 -17.96 -10.85 12.54
CA LYS A 123 -17.92 -10.60 11.08
C LYS A 123 -18.32 -9.18 10.65
N PRO A 124 -19.47 -8.60 11.11
CA PRO A 124 -19.84 -7.23 10.73
C PRO A 124 -18.95 -6.14 11.35
N LEU A 125 -18.31 -6.41 12.49
CA LEU A 125 -17.35 -5.49 13.14
C LEU A 125 -15.97 -5.51 12.48
N ARG A 126 -15.65 -6.53 11.67
CA ARG A 126 -14.38 -6.66 10.95
C ARG A 126 -14.14 -5.49 10.01
N PHE A 127 -15.18 -5.05 9.31
CA PHE A 127 -15.13 -3.89 8.42
C PHE A 127 -14.79 -2.60 9.19
N ILE A 128 -15.46 -2.37 10.32
CA ILE A 128 -15.22 -1.19 11.17
C ILE A 128 -13.81 -1.24 11.78
N GLY A 129 -13.37 -2.41 12.26
CA GLY A 129 -12.03 -2.60 12.81
C GLY A 129 -10.91 -2.35 11.79
N ILE A 130 -11.05 -2.86 10.57
CA ILE A 130 -10.11 -2.58 9.48
C ILE A 130 -10.14 -1.10 9.11
N MET A 131 -11.33 -0.50 9.02
CA MET A 131 -11.46 0.92 8.69
C MET A 131 -10.75 1.79 9.74
N LEU A 132 -10.99 1.55 11.04
CA LEU A 132 -10.32 2.24 12.14
C LEU A 132 -8.81 2.00 12.16
N PHE A 133 -8.37 0.78 11.88
CA PHE A 133 -6.96 0.41 11.82
C PHE A 133 -6.24 1.11 10.67
N VAL A 134 -6.88 1.26 9.50
CA VAL A 134 -6.34 2.00 8.35
C VAL A 134 -6.36 3.51 8.58
N ILE A 135 -7.32 4.03 9.34
CA ILE A 135 -7.44 5.47 9.65
C ILE A 135 -6.34 5.93 10.63
N ILE A 136 -5.94 5.11 11.59
CA ILE A 136 -4.96 5.50 12.60
C ILE A 136 -3.55 5.19 12.09
N PRO A 137 -2.65 6.18 11.90
CA PRO A 137 -1.36 5.99 11.25
C PRO A 137 -0.32 5.39 12.22
N PHE A 138 -0.52 4.15 12.67
CA PHE A 138 0.52 3.39 13.38
C PHE A 138 1.53 2.79 12.38
N GLN A 139 2.81 2.73 12.73
CA GLN A 139 3.84 2.08 11.92
C GLN A 139 3.45 0.59 11.71
N GLY A 140 3.18 0.18 10.48
CA GLY A 140 2.67 -1.16 10.16
C GLY A 140 1.14 -1.28 10.10
N SER A 141 0.37 -0.20 10.20
CA SER A 141 -1.10 -0.19 10.08
C SER A 141 -1.66 0.23 8.72
N GLY A 142 -0.80 0.34 7.69
CA GLY A 142 -1.22 0.75 6.35
C GLY A 142 -2.16 -0.23 5.65
N GLY A 143 -2.71 0.19 4.49
CA GLY A 143 -3.63 -0.61 3.66
C GLY A 143 -3.12 -2.01 3.27
N LEU A 144 -1.81 -2.23 3.39
CA LEU A 144 -1.16 -3.53 3.28
C LEU A 144 -1.69 -4.56 4.29
N VAL A 145 -1.89 -4.19 5.55
CA VAL A 145 -2.43 -5.12 6.56
C VAL A 145 -3.96 -5.22 6.46
N GLY A 146 -4.64 -4.10 6.18
CA GLY A 146 -6.10 -4.07 6.00
C GLY A 146 -6.59 -4.87 4.78
N SER A 147 -5.77 -5.01 3.74
CA SER A 147 -6.10 -5.81 2.53
C SER A 147 -5.92 -7.31 2.69
N ILE A 148 -5.26 -7.75 3.77
CA ILE A 148 -4.97 -9.17 4.02
C ILE A 148 -6.07 -9.85 4.85
N VAL A 149 -6.84 -9.08 5.63
CA VAL A 149 -7.84 -9.59 6.60
C VAL A 149 -9.20 -9.91 5.97
#